data_AF-A0ABC8BXG9-F1
#
_entry.id   AF-A0ABC8BXG9-F1
#
_cell.length_a   1.000
_cell.length_b   1.000
_cell.length_c   1.000
_cell.angle_alpha   90.00
_cell.angle_beta   90.00
_cell.angle_gamma   90.00
#
_symmetry.space_group_name_H-M   'P 1'
#
loop_
_entity.id
_entity.type
_entity.pdbx_description
1 polymer ?
#
loop_
_entity_poly.entity_id
_entity_poly.type
_entity_poly.pdbx_seq_one_letter_code
_entity_poly.pdbx_strand_id
1 'polypeptide(L)'
;MTHTRYAAQVTLSHGHRSASLGGITVRNRRLVLLWLRRQALRLADGHGCGGTVRDAAPNDVRPVLFRSSDAPEGLRFWATDGRRQDDAIRTLEAGFPLQFTVLDPAVELTLTLAGWHGSPAGHP
;
A
#
# COMPACT_ATOMS: atom_id res chain seq x y z
N MET A 1 22.76 -5.97 18.79
CA MET A 1 22.64 -5.78 17.33
C MET A 1 21.17 -5.64 16.97
N THR A 2 20.67 -4.42 16.84
CA THR A 2 19.29 -4.13 16.43
C THR A 2 19.15 -4.46 14.94
N HIS A 3 18.45 -5.53 14.61
CA HIS A 3 18.11 -5.82 13.22
C HIS A 3 17.13 -4.76 12.73
N THR A 4 17.53 -3.97 11.72
CA THR A 4 16.63 -3.07 11.03
C THR A 4 15.45 -3.86 10.46
N ARG A 5 14.24 -3.48 10.86
CA ARG A 5 13.00 -4.02 10.31
C ARG A 5 12.32 -2.91 9.52
N TYR A 6 11.61 -3.32 8.48
CA TYR A 6 10.76 -2.46 7.68
C TYR A 6 9.35 -2.98 7.80
N ALA A 7 8.39 -2.09 7.90
CA ALA A 7 6.99 -2.48 7.90
C ALA A 7 6.22 -1.69 6.86
N ALA A 8 5.10 -2.28 6.44
CA ALA A 8 4.24 -1.77 5.40
C ALA A 8 2.80 -1.98 5.82
N GLN A 9 1.94 -1.04 5.49
CA GLN A 9 0.51 -1.14 5.75
C GLN A 9 -0.27 -0.50 4.61
N VAL A 10 -1.42 -1.09 4.33
CA VAL A 10 -2.43 -0.46 3.48
C VAL A 10 -3.62 -0.11 4.34
N THR A 11 -4.00 1.15 4.31
CA THR A 11 -5.13 1.69 5.07
C THR A 11 -6.15 2.26 4.09
N LEU A 12 -7.42 2.00 4.37
CA LEU A 12 -8.56 2.60 3.70
C LEU A 12 -9.17 3.63 4.61
N SER A 13 -9.48 4.81 4.09
CA SER A 13 -10.20 5.85 4.81
C SER A 13 -11.41 6.29 4.01
N HIS A 14 -12.53 6.52 4.70
CA HIS A 14 -13.75 7.08 4.13
C HIS A 14 -14.31 8.10 5.13
N GLY A 15 -14.18 9.37 4.81
CA GLY A 15 -14.41 10.48 5.75
C GLY A 15 -13.57 10.32 7.03
N HIS A 16 -14.24 10.24 8.18
CA HIS A 16 -13.60 10.08 9.49
C HIS A 16 -13.23 8.65 9.88
N ARG A 17 -13.62 7.65 9.08
CA ARG A 17 -13.35 6.24 9.39
C ARG A 17 -12.14 5.77 8.63
N SER A 18 -11.22 5.12 9.34
CA SER A 18 -10.07 4.44 8.73
C SER A 18 -10.04 2.97 9.15
N ALA A 19 -9.64 2.11 8.24
CA ALA A 19 -9.54 0.67 8.43
C ALA A 19 -8.24 0.15 7.80
N SER A 20 -7.48 -0.64 8.55
CA SER A 20 -6.32 -1.33 8.01
C SER A 20 -6.76 -2.51 7.16
N LEU A 21 -6.33 -2.55 5.90
CA LEU A 21 -6.63 -3.62 4.95
C LEU A 21 -5.64 -4.77 5.05
N GLY A 22 -4.44 -4.50 5.59
CA GLY A 22 -3.38 -5.48 5.74
C GLY A 22 -2.02 -4.80 5.89
N GLY A 23 -1.06 -5.54 6.44
CA GLY A 23 0.29 -5.04 6.63
C GLY A 23 1.28 -6.17 6.85
N ILE A 24 2.56 -5.87 6.63
CA ILE A 24 3.67 -6.80 6.81
C ILE A 24 4.80 -6.16 7.59
N THR A 25 5.63 -7.00 8.22
CA THR A 25 6.93 -6.60 8.74
C THR A 25 7.99 -7.54 8.20
N VAL A 26 9.01 -6.99 7.55
CA VAL A 26 10.09 -7.74 6.91
C VAL A 26 11.44 -7.11 7.26
N ARG A 27 12.53 -7.86 7.02
CA ARG A 27 13.88 -7.40 7.33
C ARG A 27 14.53 -6.59 6.21
N ASN A 28 13.87 -6.44 5.06
CA ASN A 28 14.46 -5.86 3.87
C ASN A 28 13.51 -4.83 3.24
N ARG A 29 14.03 -3.62 3.02
CA ARG A 29 13.33 -2.52 2.33
C ARG A 29 12.78 -2.90 0.96
N ARG A 30 13.53 -3.70 0.18
CA ARG A 30 13.08 -4.16 -1.13
C ARG A 30 11.86 -5.06 -1.01
N LEU A 31 11.77 -5.88 0.05
CA LEU A 31 10.59 -6.72 0.29
C LEU A 31 9.36 -5.89 0.69
N VAL A 32 9.53 -4.82 1.48
CA VAL A 32 8.43 -3.88 1.77
C VAL A 32 7.92 -3.25 0.49
N LEU A 33 8.81 -2.71 -0.35
CA LEU A 33 8.37 -2.06 -1.59
C LEU A 33 7.76 -3.07 -2.57
N LEU A 34 8.33 -4.27 -2.70
CA LEU A 34 7.76 -5.35 -3.52
C LEU A 34 6.36 -5.75 -3.04
N TRP A 35 6.15 -5.81 -1.72
CA TRP A 35 4.82 -6.09 -1.19
C TRP A 35 3.85 -4.95 -1.49
N LEU A 36 4.21 -3.68 -1.24
CA LEU A 36 3.36 -2.53 -1.56
C LEU A 36 3.00 -2.47 -3.04
N ARG A 37 3.97 -2.71 -3.92
CA ARG A 37 3.78 -2.81 -5.38
C ARG A 37 2.79 -3.92 -5.75
N ARG A 38 2.96 -5.10 -5.16
CA ARG A 38 2.05 -6.23 -5.39
C ARG A 38 0.63 -5.91 -4.93
N GLN A 39 0.46 -5.30 -3.76
CA GLN A 39 -0.87 -4.95 -3.25
C GLN A 39 -1.51 -3.83 -4.07
N ALA A 40 -0.75 -2.83 -4.53
CA ALA A 40 -1.23 -1.79 -5.43
C ALA A 40 -1.81 -2.38 -6.73
N LEU A 41 -1.06 -3.30 -7.37
CA LEU A 41 -1.52 -3.99 -8.58
C LEU A 41 -2.75 -4.87 -8.30
N ARG A 42 -2.74 -5.65 -7.22
CA ARG A 42 -3.89 -6.50 -6.86
C ARG A 42 -5.15 -5.68 -6.59
N LEU A 43 -5.03 -4.54 -5.91
CA LEU A 43 -6.15 -3.62 -5.68
C LEU A 43 -6.66 -3.01 -6.98
N ALA A 44 -5.75 -2.62 -7.88
CA ALA A 44 -6.14 -2.08 -9.18
C ALA A 44 -6.76 -3.12 -10.11
N ASP A 45 -6.24 -4.35 -10.12
CA ASP A 45 -6.73 -5.45 -10.96
C ASP A 45 -8.00 -6.10 -10.39
N GLY A 46 -8.24 -5.95 -9.09
CA GLY A 46 -9.53 -6.28 -8.46
C GLY A 46 -10.67 -5.33 -8.85
N HIS A 47 -10.38 -4.17 -9.42
CA HIS A 47 -11.40 -3.24 -9.89
C HIS A 47 -12.18 -3.83 -11.08
N GLY A 48 -13.52 -3.86 -10.99
CA GLY A 48 -14.40 -4.41 -12.02
C GLY A 48 -14.62 -5.92 -11.95
N CYS A 49 -13.74 -6.67 -11.28
CA CYS A 49 -13.97 -8.08 -10.96
C CYS A 49 -14.77 -8.17 -9.66
N GLY A 50 -16.10 -8.27 -9.74
CA GLY A 50 -16.99 -8.54 -8.60
C GLY A 50 -16.79 -9.91 -7.92
N GLY A 51 -15.65 -10.56 -8.13
CA GLY A 51 -15.30 -11.88 -7.62
C GLY A 51 -14.17 -11.76 -6.61
N THR A 52 -14.42 -12.29 -5.42
CA THR A 52 -13.42 -12.64 -4.40
C THR A 52 -12.09 -13.02 -5.05
N VAL A 53 -11.04 -12.24 -4.82
CA VAL A 53 -9.67 -12.60 -5.23
C VAL A 53 -9.37 -13.95 -4.58
N ARG A 54 -9.49 -15.03 -5.37
CA ARG A 54 -9.59 -16.42 -4.90
C ARG A 54 -8.29 -16.96 -4.31
N ASP A 55 -7.19 -16.20 -4.46
CA ASP A 55 -5.88 -16.49 -3.93
C ASP A 55 -5.36 -15.30 -3.13
N ALA A 56 -5.94 -15.06 -1.95
CA ALA A 56 -5.36 -14.19 -0.95
C ALA A 56 -4.38 -15.00 -0.10
N ALA A 57 -3.09 -14.72 -0.24
CA ALA A 57 -2.09 -15.18 0.72
C ALA A 57 -2.43 -14.63 2.12
N PRO A 58 -2.01 -15.28 3.21
CA PRO A 58 -2.38 -14.89 4.58
C PRO A 58 -1.97 -13.46 5.00
N ASN A 59 -1.14 -12.77 4.20
CA ASN A 59 -0.72 -11.37 4.40
C ASN A 59 -1.13 -10.43 3.25
N ASP A 60 -2.09 -10.86 2.44
CA ASP A 60 -2.61 -10.02 1.37
C ASP A 60 -3.66 -9.04 1.89
N VAL A 61 -3.72 -7.88 1.25
CA VAL A 61 -4.68 -6.84 1.64
C VAL A 61 -6.08 -7.26 1.23
N ARG A 62 -7.06 -6.88 2.06
CA ARG A 62 -8.48 -7.06 1.73
C ARG A 62 -8.81 -6.31 0.43
N PRO A 63 -9.61 -6.91 -0.47
CA PRO A 63 -10.01 -6.25 -1.71
C PRO A 63 -10.85 -5.00 -1.42
N VAL A 64 -10.72 -3.99 -2.28
CA VAL A 64 -11.46 -2.73 -2.21
C VAL A 64 -12.22 -2.54 -3.50
N LEU A 65 -13.50 -2.19 -3.39
CA LEU A 65 -14.34 -1.87 -4.54
C LEU A 65 -14.24 -0.36 -4.82
N PHE A 66 -13.41 0.00 -5.81
CA PHE A 66 -13.41 1.37 -6.36
C PHE A 66 -14.62 1.59 -7.27
N ARG A 67 -15.14 2.81 -7.28
CA ARG A 67 -16.22 3.28 -8.15
C ARG A 67 -15.70 4.14 -9.30
N SER A 68 -14.56 4.80 -9.13
CA SER A 68 -13.85 5.46 -10.23
C SER A 68 -12.72 4.57 -10.79
N SER A 69 -12.35 4.83 -12.05
CA SER A 69 -11.18 4.22 -12.68
C SER A 69 -9.87 4.95 -12.32
N ASP A 70 -9.94 6.20 -11.84
CA ASP A 70 -8.77 7.02 -11.54
C ASP A 70 -7.92 6.44 -10.39
N ALA A 71 -8.57 5.97 -9.32
CA ALA A 71 -7.90 5.37 -8.18
C ALA A 71 -7.11 4.10 -8.54
N PRO A 72 -7.71 3.09 -9.23
CA PRO A 72 -6.96 1.92 -9.67
C PRO A 72 -5.91 2.25 -10.75
N GLU A 73 -6.15 3.22 -11.63
CA GLU A 73 -5.14 3.66 -12.60
C GLU A 73 -3.93 4.32 -11.92
N GLY A 74 -4.15 5.18 -10.93
CA GLY A 74 -3.09 5.77 -10.11
C GLY A 74 -2.26 4.73 -9.36
N LEU A 75 -2.89 3.66 -8.86
CA LEU A 75 -2.20 2.52 -8.24
C LEU A 75 -1.34 1.77 -9.24
N ARG A 76 -1.85 1.47 -10.45
CA ARG A 76 -1.05 0.84 -11.51
C ARG A 76 0.13 1.71 -11.88
N PHE A 77 -0.10 3.00 -12.12
CA PHE A 77 0.92 3.95 -12.50
C PHE A 77 2.05 4.01 -11.47
N TRP A 78 1.70 4.16 -10.18
CA TRP A 78 2.71 4.14 -9.11
C TRP A 78 3.49 2.82 -9.08
N ALA A 79 2.81 1.68 -9.24
CA ALA A 79 3.42 0.36 -9.19
C ALA A 79 4.31 0.03 -10.41
N THR A 80 4.07 0.64 -11.57
CA THR A 80 4.85 0.39 -12.80
C THR A 80 5.90 1.46 -13.09
N ASP A 81 5.77 2.65 -12.53
CA ASP A 81 6.71 3.75 -12.76
C ASP A 81 8.03 3.54 -12.01
N GLY A 82 9.09 3.21 -12.76
CA GLY A 82 10.41 2.92 -12.19
C GLY A 82 10.98 4.07 -11.35
N ARG A 83 10.75 5.33 -11.77
CA ARG A 83 11.25 6.50 -11.05
C ARG A 83 10.61 6.66 -9.68
N ARG A 84 9.29 6.48 -9.55
CA ARG A 84 8.59 6.48 -8.25
C ARG A 84 9.02 5.32 -7.36
N GLN A 85 9.34 4.16 -7.94
CA GLN A 85 9.84 3.03 -7.16
C GLN A 85 11.27 3.28 -6.64
N ASP A 86 12.13 3.89 -7.45
CA ASP A 86 13.48 4.29 -7.03
C ASP A 86 13.43 5.37 -5.95
N ASP A 87 12.57 6.37 -6.10
CA ASP A 87 12.32 7.39 -5.09
C ASP A 87 11.84 6.76 -3.78
N ALA A 88 10.86 5.85 -3.85
CA ALA A 88 10.34 5.14 -2.69
C ALA A 88 11.40 4.30 -1.96
N ILE A 89 12.30 3.63 -2.68
CA ILE A 89 13.46 2.94 -2.09
C ILE A 89 14.34 3.95 -1.35
N ARG A 90 14.66 5.08 -1.98
CA ARG A 90 15.52 6.12 -1.38
C ARG A 90 14.88 6.72 -0.13
N THR A 91 13.57 6.96 -0.12
CA THR A 91 12.82 7.43 1.07
C THR A 91 12.98 6.46 2.23
N LEU A 92 12.77 5.15 1.98
CA LEU A 92 12.92 4.11 3.00
C LEU A 92 14.38 3.93 3.46
N GLU A 93 15.35 4.14 2.56
CA GLU A 93 16.78 4.13 2.88
C GLU A 93 17.19 5.31 3.77
N ALA A 94 16.64 6.48 3.50
CA ALA A 94 16.84 7.69 4.30
C ALA A 94 16.09 7.64 5.65
N GLY A 95 15.33 6.58 5.92
CA GLY A 95 14.61 6.38 7.18
C GLY A 95 13.28 7.14 7.26
N PHE A 96 12.84 7.78 6.17
CA PHE A 96 11.57 8.49 6.13
C PHE A 96 10.41 7.53 5.86
N PRO A 97 9.20 7.83 6.37
CA PRO A 97 8.01 7.09 6.01
C PRO A 97 7.67 7.35 4.53
N LEU A 98 7.48 6.27 3.79
CA LEU A 98 6.89 6.28 2.47
C LEU A 98 5.37 6.32 2.62
N GLN A 99 4.71 7.24 1.93
CA GLN A 99 3.26 7.29 1.84
C GLN A 99 2.82 7.60 0.41
N PHE A 100 1.95 6.77 -0.14
CA PHE A 100 1.28 7.01 -1.41
C PHE A 100 -0.22 6.87 -1.22
N THR A 101 -0.97 7.89 -1.65
CA THR A 101 -2.40 7.98 -1.43
C THR A 101 -3.11 8.14 -2.77
N VAL A 102 -4.19 7.38 -2.96
CA VAL A 102 -5.14 7.56 -4.06
C VAL A 102 -6.51 7.89 -3.50
N LEU A 103 -7.20 8.81 -4.16
CA LEU A 103 -8.57 9.20 -3.84
C LEU A 103 -9.50 8.66 -4.93
N ASP A 104 -10.56 7.99 -4.51
CA ASP A 104 -11.73 7.73 -5.32
C ASP A 104 -12.80 8.78 -5.00
N PRO A 105 -12.95 9.82 -5.85
CA PRO A 105 -13.88 10.92 -5.59
C PRO A 105 -15.34 10.49 -5.69
N ALA A 106 -15.65 9.37 -6.35
CA ALA A 106 -17.03 8.93 -6.50
C ALA A 106 -17.63 8.40 -5.18
N VAL A 107 -16.78 8.03 -4.22
CA VAL A 107 -17.16 7.52 -2.90
C VAL A 107 -16.38 8.16 -1.76
N GLU A 108 -15.67 9.26 -2.02
CA GLU A 108 -14.80 9.95 -1.05
C GLU A 108 -13.86 9.00 -0.29
N LEU A 109 -13.41 7.95 -0.99
CA LEU A 109 -12.63 6.86 -0.41
C LEU A 109 -11.15 7.11 -0.71
N THR A 110 -10.35 7.13 0.33
CA THR A 110 -8.92 7.37 0.27
C THR A 110 -8.18 6.08 0.61
N LEU A 111 -7.36 5.57 -0.29
CA LEU A 111 -6.50 4.42 -0.03
C LEU A 111 -5.05 4.87 0.10
N THR A 112 -4.43 4.50 1.21
CA THR A 112 -3.05 4.87 1.55
C THR A 112 -2.19 3.63 1.64
N LEU A 113 -1.17 3.57 0.79
CA LEU A 113 -0.05 2.64 0.87
C LEU A 113 1.06 3.30 1.67
N ALA A 114 1.46 2.72 2.79
CA ALA A 114 2.49 3.29 3.64
C ALA A 114 3.57 2.26 3.99
N GLY A 115 4.82 2.72 4.09
CA GLY A 115 5.97 1.92 4.47
C GLY A 115 6.92 2.71 5.34
N TRP A 116 7.60 2.05 6.27
CA TRP A 116 8.47 2.71 7.23
C TRP A 116 9.67 1.84 7.59
N HIS A 117 10.75 2.54 7.95
CA HIS A 117 11.93 1.97 8.57
C HIS A 117 11.70 1.86 10.09
N GLY A 118 11.43 0.66 10.59
CA GLY A 118 11.10 0.37 11.98
C GLY A 118 9.77 -0.38 12.12
N SER A 119 9.37 -0.67 13.36
CA SER A 119 8.01 -1.12 13.66
C SER A 119 7.08 0.10 13.73
N PRO A 120 5.80 0.02 13.33
CA PRO A 120 4.85 1.14 13.44
C PRO A 120 4.59 1.59 14.89
N ALA A 121 5.14 0.89 15.90
CA ALA A 121 5.13 1.31 17.30
C ALA A 121 6.10 2.48 17.51
N GLY A 122 5.64 3.67 17.13
CA GLY A 122 6.37 4.92 17.28
C GLY A 122 5.48 6.12 17.05
N HIS A 123 4.26 6.12 17.61
CA HIS A 123 3.56 7.35 17.89
C HIS A 123 3.57 7.54 19.42
N PRO A 124 4.27 8.56 19.96
CA PRO A 124 4.00 9.02 21.32
C PRO A 124 2.59 9.64 21.41
#